data_AF-A0A4Q7M7B0-F1
#
_entry.id   AF-A0A4Q7M7B0-F1
#
_cell.length_a   1.000
_cell.length_b   1.000
_cell.length_c   1.000
_cell.angle_alpha   90.00
_cell.angle_beta   90.00
_cell.angle_gamma   90.00
#
_symmetry.space_group_name_H-M   'P 1'
#
loop_
_entity.id
_entity.type
_entity.pdbx_description
1 polymer ?
#
loop_
_entity_poly.entity_id
_entity_poly.type
_entity_poly.pdbx_seq_one_letter_code
_entity_poly.pdbx_strand_id
1 'polypeptide(L)'
;MAVLALGLTFALAPQPEAVTAPRAASDTFSGDTQALRVAADVTAPATSHESYVSTTGPETLVASGTNLDWAKLVLIEGDWPVTEANITFMMRWMRQENGADNWWNRNNPLNNGQGSGGGSGLGSYATLLDAAYYAAQNLQSGRYPAVDAALARGDSADATAQAIWASPWASSHYGYGTHWSSRPYEVIEAPASAWGR
;
A
#
# COMPACT_ATOMS: atom_id res chain seq x y z
N MET A 1 -27.90 -51.56 40.12
CA MET A 1 -27.74 -50.60 39.02
C MET A 1 -27.53 -49.23 39.64
N ALA A 2 -26.27 -48.80 39.73
CA ALA A 2 -25.86 -47.58 40.39
C ALA A 2 -25.85 -46.42 39.38
N VAL A 3 -26.51 -45.32 39.71
CA VAL A 3 -26.48 -44.09 38.91
C VAL A 3 -25.47 -43.15 39.57
N LEU A 4 -24.32 -42.97 38.92
CA LEU A 4 -23.30 -42.00 39.27
C LEU A 4 -23.72 -40.64 38.70
N ALA A 5 -24.07 -39.68 39.56
CA ALA A 5 -24.31 -38.30 39.16
C ALA A 5 -23.00 -37.51 39.25
N LEU A 6 -22.45 -37.10 38.09
CA LEU A 6 -21.28 -36.24 37.98
C LEU A 6 -21.76 -34.78 37.94
N GLY A 7 -21.54 -34.03 39.02
CA GLY A 7 -21.81 -32.59 39.07
C GLY A 7 -20.66 -31.80 38.45
N LEU A 8 -20.89 -31.17 37.29
CA LEU A 8 -20.00 -30.13 36.77
C LEU A 8 -20.34 -28.79 37.43
N THR A 9 -19.39 -28.22 38.16
CA THR A 9 -19.44 -26.82 38.61
C THR A 9 -18.79 -25.94 37.53
N PHE A 10 -19.58 -25.05 36.91
CA PHE A 10 -19.05 -23.96 36.09
C PHE A 10 -18.62 -22.81 37.02
N ALA A 11 -17.33 -22.48 37.04
CA ALA A 11 -16.84 -21.25 37.64
C ALA A 11 -17.04 -20.10 36.63
N LEU A 12 -17.91 -19.15 36.96
CA LEU A 12 -18.12 -17.93 36.17
C LEU A 12 -16.96 -16.96 36.50
N ALA A 13 -16.01 -16.82 35.57
CA ALA A 13 -14.99 -15.77 35.68
C ALA A 13 -15.64 -14.39 35.44
N PRO A 14 -15.29 -13.33 36.20
CA PRO A 14 -15.80 -11.99 35.96
C PRO A 14 -15.32 -11.47 34.60
N GLN A 15 -16.27 -11.02 33.77
CA GLN A 15 -16.02 -10.41 32.48
C GLN A 15 -15.34 -9.04 32.69
N PRO A 16 -14.23 -8.71 32.00
CA PRO A 16 -13.67 -7.37 32.07
C PRO A 16 -14.67 -6.34 31.55
N GLU A 17 -14.73 -5.17 32.18
CA GLU A 17 -15.65 -4.10 31.81
C GLU A 17 -15.46 -3.71 30.33
N ALA A 18 -16.57 -3.57 29.61
CA ALA A 18 -16.56 -3.11 28.23
C ALA A 18 -16.10 -1.66 28.19
N VAL A 19 -14.93 -1.41 27.60
CA VAL A 19 -14.44 -0.05 27.35
C VAL A 19 -15.39 0.61 26.36
N THR A 20 -16.11 1.63 26.83
CA THR A 20 -17.04 2.38 25.99
C THR A 20 -16.22 3.22 25.01
N ALA A 21 -16.39 3.02 23.71
CA ALA A 21 -15.70 3.80 22.70
C ALA A 21 -16.10 5.30 22.81
N PRO A 22 -15.15 6.25 22.71
CA PRO A 22 -15.48 7.66 22.73
C PRO A 22 -16.32 8.03 21.49
N ARG A 23 -17.42 8.75 21.73
CA ARG A 23 -18.30 9.28 20.70
C ARG A 23 -17.58 10.43 19.98
N ALA A 24 -17.41 10.33 18.65
CA ALA A 24 -16.81 11.39 17.86
C ALA A 24 -17.66 12.68 17.99
N ALA A 25 -17.09 13.71 18.64
CA ALA A 25 -17.61 15.05 18.63
C ALA A 25 -16.97 15.80 17.46
N SER A 26 -17.80 16.21 16.49
CA SER A 26 -17.41 17.09 15.40
C SER A 26 -17.37 18.53 15.91
N ASP A 27 -16.32 18.89 16.65
CA ASP A 27 -16.05 20.28 17.00
C ASP A 27 -14.66 20.70 16.51
N THR A 28 -14.65 21.82 15.78
CA THR A 28 -13.46 22.43 15.20
C THR A 28 -12.59 22.97 16.34
N PHE A 29 -11.41 22.37 16.55
CA PHE A 29 -10.51 22.76 17.63
C PHE A 29 -9.82 24.10 17.31
N SER A 30 -10.14 25.14 18.08
CA SER A 30 -9.38 26.39 18.17
C SER A 30 -8.52 26.31 19.44
N GLY A 31 -7.23 26.58 19.29
CA GLY A 31 -6.18 26.09 20.18
C GLY A 31 -6.24 26.53 21.65
N ASP A 32 -5.88 25.59 22.52
CA ASP A 32 -5.16 25.81 23.77
C ASP A 32 -4.20 24.61 23.98
N THR A 33 -2.97 24.88 24.42
CA THR A 33 -1.94 23.84 24.61
C THR A 33 -2.39 22.80 25.63
N GLN A 34 -2.58 21.55 25.20
CA GLN A 34 -2.76 20.41 26.10
C GLN A 34 -1.44 20.05 26.76
N ALA A 35 -1.37 20.14 28.09
CA ALA A 35 -0.24 19.67 28.89
C ALA A 35 -0.63 18.41 29.65
N LEU A 36 0.00 17.28 29.30
CA LEU A 36 -0.11 16.00 30.00
C LEU A 36 1.10 15.84 30.93
N ARG A 37 0.87 15.68 32.23
CA ARG A 37 1.93 15.36 33.21
C ARG A 37 2.04 13.85 33.35
N VAL A 38 3.24 13.32 33.09
CA VAL A 38 3.57 11.91 33.27
C VAL A 38 4.31 11.73 34.59
N ALA A 39 4.00 10.68 35.34
CA ALA A 39 4.68 10.34 36.60
C ALA A 39 6.12 9.88 36.33
N ALA A 40 7.04 10.19 37.24
CA ALA A 40 8.49 10.01 37.03
C ALA A 40 8.95 8.54 36.97
N ASP A 41 8.07 7.61 37.31
CA ASP A 41 8.29 6.16 37.40
C ASP A 41 7.75 5.39 36.18
N VAL A 42 7.19 6.09 35.18
CA VAL A 42 6.77 5.47 33.92
C VAL A 42 8.00 5.15 33.06
N THR A 43 8.35 3.88 32.96
CA THR A 43 9.31 3.39 31.96
C THR A 43 8.81 3.78 30.57
N ALA A 44 9.66 4.43 29.76
CA ALA A 44 9.31 4.79 28.40
C ALA A 44 8.80 3.55 27.64
N PRO A 45 7.55 3.53 27.14
CA PRO A 45 7.11 2.44 26.30
C PRO A 45 8.03 2.38 25.08
N ALA A 46 8.41 1.16 24.67
CA ALA A 46 9.04 0.98 23.37
C ALA A 46 8.10 1.60 22.32
N THR A 47 8.63 2.50 21.50
CA THR A 47 7.91 3.07 20.37
C THR A 47 7.57 1.96 19.40
N SER A 48 6.36 1.41 19.51
CA SER A 48 5.74 0.67 18.43
C SER A 48 5.37 1.70 17.36
N HIS A 49 6.02 1.63 16.19
CA HIS A 49 5.46 2.22 14.98
C HIS A 49 4.26 1.37 14.57
N GLU A 50 3.16 1.48 15.31
CA GLU A 50 1.88 1.09 14.75
C GLU A 50 1.56 2.12 13.68
N SER A 51 1.52 1.66 12.44
CA SER A 51 1.11 2.45 11.28
C SER A 51 -0.29 3.01 11.57
N TYR A 52 -0.35 4.27 12.00
CA TYR A 52 -1.59 5.00 12.05
C TYR A 52 -2.05 5.21 10.61
N VAL A 53 -2.94 4.33 10.14
CA VAL A 53 -3.73 4.58 8.94
C VAL A 53 -4.71 5.68 9.31
N SER A 54 -4.25 6.93 9.25
CA SER A 54 -5.18 7.99 8.89
C SER A 54 -5.61 7.65 7.47
N THR A 55 -6.87 7.27 7.29
CA THR A 55 -7.48 7.02 5.97
C THR A 55 -7.37 8.29 5.15
N THR A 56 -6.21 8.46 4.54
CA THR A 56 -5.93 9.39 3.46
C THR A 56 -6.63 8.76 2.29
N GLY A 57 -7.92 9.04 2.13
CA GLY A 57 -8.74 8.47 1.07
C GLY A 57 -8.10 8.72 -0.31
N PRO A 58 -8.49 7.95 -1.34
CA PRO A 58 -7.97 8.13 -2.70
C PRO A 58 -7.95 9.59 -3.16
N GLU A 59 -8.93 10.40 -2.73
CA GLU A 59 -9.04 11.82 -3.06
C GLU A 59 -7.87 12.65 -2.52
N THR A 60 -7.34 12.33 -1.34
CA THR A 60 -6.20 13.06 -0.76
C THR A 60 -4.89 12.67 -1.44
N LEU A 61 -4.75 11.41 -1.85
CA LEU A 61 -3.62 10.95 -2.67
C LEU A 61 -3.62 11.62 -4.04
N VAL A 62 -4.80 11.71 -4.68
CA VAL A 62 -4.98 12.45 -5.94
C VAL A 62 -4.70 13.94 -5.76
N ALA A 63 -5.06 14.53 -4.61
CA ALA A 63 -4.82 15.94 -4.33
C ALA A 63 -3.32 16.28 -4.29
N SER A 64 -2.52 15.43 -3.63
CA SER A 64 -1.05 15.53 -3.54
C SER A 64 -0.36 15.23 -4.88
N GLY A 65 -0.85 14.22 -5.62
CA GLY A 65 -0.52 14.06 -7.03
C GLY A 65 0.88 13.55 -7.36
N THR A 66 1.56 12.87 -6.42
CA THR A 66 2.92 12.38 -6.61
C THR A 66 2.99 10.93 -7.09
N ASN A 67 4.16 10.51 -7.57
CA ASN A 67 4.45 9.08 -7.83
C ASN A 67 4.28 8.19 -6.59
N LEU A 68 4.63 8.71 -5.41
CA LEU A 68 4.42 8.00 -4.14
C LEU A 68 2.93 7.78 -3.87
N ASP A 69 2.11 8.78 -4.17
CA ASP A 69 0.65 8.67 -4.02
C ASP A 69 0.07 7.68 -5.02
N TRP A 70 0.54 7.70 -6.27
CA TRP A 70 0.17 6.71 -7.27
C TRP A 70 0.55 5.27 -6.86
N ALA A 71 1.75 5.09 -6.31
CA ALA A 71 2.19 3.78 -5.81
C ALA A 71 1.26 3.27 -4.70
N LYS A 72 0.86 4.13 -3.77
CA LYS A 72 -0.12 3.78 -2.72
C LYS A 72 -1.49 3.45 -3.30
N LEU A 73 -1.96 4.21 -4.29
CA LEU A 73 -3.23 3.92 -4.96
C LEU A 73 -3.24 2.51 -5.57
N VAL A 74 -2.18 2.10 -6.28
CA VAL A 74 -2.11 0.72 -6.81
C VAL A 74 -2.22 -0.33 -5.69
N LEU A 75 -1.55 -0.09 -4.55
CA LEU A 75 -1.59 -1.01 -3.42
C LEU A 75 -3.00 -1.10 -2.82
N ILE A 76 -3.68 0.05 -2.70
CA ILE A 76 -5.06 0.13 -2.21
C ILE A 76 -6.03 -0.56 -3.18
N GLU A 77 -5.95 -0.27 -4.48
CA GLU A 77 -6.81 -0.88 -5.51
C GLU A 77 -6.62 -2.41 -5.61
N GLY A 78 -5.41 -2.89 -5.32
CA GLY A 78 -5.09 -4.32 -5.27
C GLY A 78 -5.32 -4.99 -3.91
N ASP A 79 -5.86 -4.28 -2.92
CA ASP A 79 -6.05 -4.77 -1.55
C ASP A 79 -4.76 -5.36 -0.92
N TRP A 80 -3.61 -4.79 -1.27
CA TRP A 80 -2.31 -5.17 -0.71
C TRP A 80 -1.92 -4.23 0.45
N PRO A 81 -1.14 -4.73 1.42
CA PRO A 81 -0.60 -3.90 2.49
C PRO A 81 0.20 -2.71 1.96
N VAL A 82 -0.09 -1.51 2.44
CA VAL A 82 0.66 -0.27 2.14
C VAL A 82 1.89 -0.17 3.03
N THR A 83 2.83 -1.11 2.87
CA THR A 83 4.09 -1.16 3.62
C THR A 83 5.21 -0.39 2.91
N GLU A 84 6.25 -0.02 3.64
CA GLU A 84 7.45 0.60 3.07
C GLU A 84 8.09 -0.30 1.98
N ALA A 85 8.07 -1.62 2.18
CA ALA A 85 8.61 -2.58 1.22
C ALA A 85 7.81 -2.55 -0.11
N ASN A 86 6.49 -2.60 -0.04
CA ASN A 86 5.64 -2.54 -1.24
C ASN A 86 5.74 -1.19 -1.94
N ILE A 87 5.72 -0.09 -1.19
CA ILE A 87 5.92 1.26 -1.74
C ILE A 87 7.27 1.34 -2.45
N THR A 88 8.33 0.87 -1.80
CA THR A 88 9.68 0.89 -2.36
C THR A 88 9.78 0.09 -3.65
N PHE A 89 9.16 -1.09 -3.71
CA PHE A 89 9.07 -1.87 -4.94
C PHE A 89 8.37 -1.08 -6.06
N MET A 90 7.16 -0.57 -5.81
CA MET A 90 6.38 0.15 -6.81
C MET A 90 7.12 1.38 -7.34
N MET A 91 7.75 2.15 -6.46
CA MET A 91 8.52 3.34 -6.82
C MET A 91 9.76 3.01 -7.65
N ARG A 92 10.48 1.93 -7.30
CA ARG A 92 11.64 1.47 -8.06
C ARG A 92 11.24 0.93 -9.44
N TRP A 93 10.12 0.21 -9.52
CA TRP A 93 9.61 -0.33 -10.78
C TRP A 93 9.17 0.78 -11.72
N MET A 94 8.37 1.73 -11.24
CA MET A 94 7.93 2.89 -12.02
C MET A 94 9.09 3.66 -12.64
N ARG A 95 10.15 3.89 -11.86
CA ARG A 95 11.37 4.52 -12.36
C ARG A 95 12.06 3.69 -13.43
N GLN A 96 12.03 2.36 -13.32
CA GLN A 96 12.63 1.46 -14.30
C GLN A 96 11.89 1.53 -15.65
N GLU A 97 10.58 1.77 -15.64
CA GLU A 97 9.73 1.80 -16.82
C GLU A 97 9.79 3.13 -17.59
N ASN A 98 9.71 4.25 -16.89
CA ASN A 98 9.56 5.57 -17.53
C ASN A 98 10.61 6.61 -17.11
N GLY A 99 11.54 6.27 -16.21
CA GLY A 99 12.40 7.25 -15.55
C GLY A 99 11.66 7.99 -14.43
N ALA A 100 12.41 8.72 -13.59
CA ALA A 100 11.83 9.46 -12.46
C ALA A 100 11.15 10.77 -12.90
N ASP A 101 11.77 11.46 -13.87
CA ASP A 101 11.40 12.78 -14.37
C ASP A 101 10.19 12.81 -15.30
N ASN A 102 9.76 11.64 -15.81
CA ASN A 102 8.60 11.50 -16.69
C ASN A 102 7.76 10.26 -16.33
N TRP A 103 7.66 9.95 -15.03
CA TRP A 103 7.02 8.73 -14.56
C TRP A 103 5.54 8.59 -14.97
N TRP A 104 4.86 9.70 -15.25
CA TRP A 104 3.44 9.75 -15.66
C TRP A 104 3.24 9.66 -17.18
N ASN A 105 4.27 9.33 -17.95
CA ASN A 105 4.21 9.27 -19.41
C ASN A 105 2.98 8.49 -19.91
N ARG A 106 2.16 9.13 -20.77
CA ARG A 106 0.88 8.58 -21.28
C ARG A 106 -0.13 8.16 -20.20
N ASN A 107 0.00 8.70 -18.99
CA ASN A 107 -0.68 8.23 -17.79
C ASN A 107 -0.48 6.73 -17.55
N ASN A 108 0.63 6.14 -17.97
CA ASN A 108 0.88 4.69 -17.87
C ASN A 108 2.21 4.38 -17.17
N PRO A 109 2.29 4.56 -15.83
CA PRO A 109 3.58 4.55 -15.13
C PRO A 109 4.34 3.23 -15.16
N LEU A 110 3.64 2.10 -15.39
CA LEU A 110 4.25 0.76 -15.46
C LEU A 110 4.28 0.16 -16.87
N ASN A 111 4.00 0.96 -17.91
CA ASN A 111 3.82 0.46 -19.28
C ASN A 111 2.87 -0.76 -19.31
N ASN A 112 1.76 -0.67 -18.55
CA ASN A 112 0.76 -1.71 -18.45
C ASN A 112 -0.06 -1.78 -19.74
N GLY A 113 -0.31 -2.99 -20.24
CA GLY A 113 -1.16 -3.23 -21.40
C GLY A 113 -2.65 -3.33 -21.06
N GLN A 114 -2.99 -3.79 -19.86
CA GLN A 114 -4.37 -4.11 -19.48
C GLN A 114 -5.24 -2.85 -19.48
N GLY A 115 -6.29 -2.79 -20.29
CA GLY A 115 -7.22 -1.66 -20.34
C GLY A 115 -6.67 -0.36 -20.96
N SER A 116 -5.42 -0.34 -21.42
CA SER A 116 -4.74 0.88 -21.93
C SER A 116 -5.04 1.22 -23.39
N GLY A 117 -5.81 0.39 -24.10
CA GLY A 117 -6.08 0.54 -25.53
C GLY A 117 -4.88 0.26 -26.45
N GLY A 118 -3.73 -0.17 -25.92
CA GLY A 118 -2.54 -0.54 -26.69
C GLY A 118 -1.93 -1.87 -26.24
N GLY A 119 -1.44 -2.66 -27.19
CA GLY A 119 -0.64 -3.86 -26.91
C GLY A 119 0.78 -3.50 -26.46
N SER A 120 1.44 -4.41 -25.74
CA SER A 120 2.88 -4.31 -25.38
C SER A 120 3.28 -3.11 -24.52
N GLY A 121 2.36 -2.52 -23.75
CA GLY A 121 2.67 -1.40 -22.84
C GLY A 121 2.77 -0.02 -23.48
N LEU A 122 2.41 0.09 -24.76
CA LEU A 122 2.42 1.34 -25.51
C LEU A 122 1.11 2.13 -25.39
N GLY A 123 0.10 1.57 -24.75
CA GLY A 123 -1.18 2.23 -24.51
C GLY A 123 -1.11 3.35 -23.47
N SER A 124 -2.24 4.02 -23.29
CA SER A 124 -2.43 5.17 -22.41
C SER A 124 -3.72 5.04 -21.62
N TYR A 125 -3.78 5.67 -20.46
CA TYR A 125 -5.02 5.80 -19.69
C TYR A 125 -5.55 7.22 -19.72
N ALA A 126 -6.86 7.39 -19.50
CA ALA A 126 -7.45 8.71 -19.41
C ALA A 126 -6.89 9.48 -18.21
N THR A 127 -6.73 8.80 -17.06
CA THR A 127 -6.14 9.36 -15.85
C THR A 127 -5.17 8.40 -15.18
N LEU A 128 -4.33 8.94 -14.30
CA LEU A 128 -3.47 8.15 -13.41
C LEU A 128 -4.27 7.29 -12.43
N LEU A 129 -5.51 7.66 -12.09
CA LEU A 129 -6.40 6.85 -11.26
C LEU A 129 -6.82 5.57 -12.00
N ASP A 130 -7.24 5.69 -13.27
CA ASP A 130 -7.54 4.53 -14.12
C ASP A 130 -6.31 3.62 -14.26
N ALA A 131 -5.14 4.23 -14.44
CA ALA A 131 -3.89 3.51 -14.55
C ALA A 131 -3.57 2.71 -13.30
N ALA A 132 -3.84 3.26 -12.10
CA ALA A 132 -3.61 2.57 -10.83
C ALA A 132 -4.52 1.33 -10.70
N TYR A 133 -5.82 1.51 -10.98
CA TYR A 133 -6.80 0.42 -10.98
C TYR A 133 -6.40 -0.71 -11.95
N TYR A 134 -6.07 -0.37 -13.20
CA TYR A 134 -5.71 -1.40 -14.19
C TYR A 134 -4.34 -2.04 -13.92
N ALA A 135 -3.41 -1.33 -13.28
CA ALA A 135 -2.16 -1.93 -12.82
C ALA A 135 -2.42 -3.01 -11.77
N ALA A 136 -3.26 -2.71 -10.76
CA ALA A 136 -3.69 -3.67 -9.76
C ALA A 136 -4.39 -4.89 -10.40
N GLN A 137 -5.37 -4.65 -11.28
CA GLN A 137 -6.06 -5.73 -11.99
C GLN A 137 -5.10 -6.62 -12.81
N ASN A 138 -4.11 -6.02 -13.48
CA ASN A 138 -3.16 -6.79 -14.28
C ASN A 138 -2.32 -7.71 -13.39
N LEU A 139 -1.84 -7.21 -12.25
CA LEU A 139 -1.07 -7.98 -11.28
C LEU A 139 -1.91 -9.12 -10.66
N GLN A 140 -3.21 -8.87 -10.39
CA GLN A 140 -4.16 -9.87 -9.87
C GLN A 140 -4.75 -10.81 -10.95
N SER A 141 -4.45 -10.60 -12.23
CA SER A 141 -5.06 -11.37 -13.34
C SER A 141 -4.69 -12.87 -13.38
N GLY A 142 -3.85 -13.34 -12.46
CA GLY A 142 -3.26 -14.68 -12.46
C GLY A 142 -2.03 -14.83 -13.37
N ARG A 143 -1.65 -13.79 -14.13
CA ARG A 143 -0.44 -13.78 -14.97
C ARG A 143 0.84 -13.56 -14.15
N TYR A 144 0.73 -12.92 -13.00
CA TYR A 144 1.86 -12.57 -12.12
C TYR A 144 1.69 -13.13 -10.70
N PRO A 145 1.42 -14.43 -10.53
CA PRO A 145 1.04 -14.98 -9.23
C PRO A 145 2.14 -14.82 -8.17
N ALA A 146 3.42 -14.85 -8.58
CA ALA A 146 4.54 -14.63 -7.67
C ALA A 146 4.66 -13.16 -7.21
N VAL A 147 4.29 -12.20 -8.06
CA VAL A 147 4.32 -10.76 -7.73
C VAL A 147 3.17 -10.45 -6.78
N ASP A 148 1.96 -10.89 -7.12
CA ASP A 148 0.77 -10.76 -6.28
C ASP A 148 1.01 -11.35 -4.87
N ALA A 149 1.51 -12.60 -4.79
CA ALA A 149 1.83 -13.21 -3.51
C ALA A 149 2.94 -12.47 -2.73
N ALA A 150 3.90 -11.83 -3.40
CA ALA A 150 4.93 -11.04 -2.74
C ALA A 150 4.40 -9.70 -2.22
N LEU A 151 3.54 -9.03 -2.99
CA LEU A 151 2.82 -7.83 -2.56
C LEU A 151 1.91 -8.12 -1.37
N ALA A 152 1.20 -9.25 -1.38
CA ALA A 152 0.35 -9.67 -0.27
C ALA A 152 1.13 -9.91 1.04
N ARG A 153 2.38 -10.39 0.97
CA ARG A 153 3.26 -10.48 2.15
C ARG A 153 3.77 -9.11 2.60
N GLY A 154 4.11 -8.23 1.65
CA GLY A 154 4.49 -6.85 1.93
C GLY A 154 5.77 -6.68 2.74
N ASP A 155 6.67 -7.68 2.71
CA ASP A 155 7.82 -7.79 3.61
C ASP A 155 9.18 -7.49 2.96
N SER A 156 9.29 -7.54 1.63
CA SER A 156 10.56 -7.33 0.93
C SER A 156 10.40 -6.76 -0.48
N ALA A 157 10.88 -5.53 -0.67
CA ALA A 157 10.90 -4.89 -1.99
C ALA A 157 11.76 -5.67 -3.00
N ASP A 158 12.87 -6.24 -2.55
CA ASP A 158 13.81 -6.95 -3.41
C ASP A 158 13.27 -8.33 -3.81
N ALA A 159 12.53 -9.02 -2.92
CA ALA A 159 11.86 -10.27 -3.27
C ALA A 159 10.71 -10.04 -4.27
N THR A 160 9.93 -8.97 -4.11
CA THR A 160 8.89 -8.58 -5.08
C THR A 160 9.51 -8.18 -6.42
N ALA A 161 10.65 -7.48 -6.39
CA ALA A 161 11.39 -7.14 -7.60
C ALA A 161 11.92 -8.40 -8.32
N GLN A 162 12.47 -9.36 -7.58
CA GLN A 162 12.89 -10.64 -8.16
C GLN A 162 11.71 -11.40 -8.80
N ALA A 163 10.53 -11.38 -8.17
CA ALA A 163 9.33 -11.99 -8.73
C ALA A 163 8.91 -11.36 -10.06
N ILE A 164 9.03 -10.03 -10.22
CA ILE A 164 8.72 -9.38 -11.50
C ILE A 164 9.76 -9.74 -12.56
N TRP A 165 11.08 -9.71 -12.28
CA TRP A 165 12.09 -10.01 -13.30
C TRP A 165 12.05 -11.47 -13.78
N ALA A 166 11.63 -12.38 -12.89
CA ALA A 166 11.42 -13.78 -13.20
C ALA A 166 10.08 -14.05 -13.93
N SER A 167 9.19 -13.05 -14.01
CA SER A 167 7.89 -13.21 -14.67
C SER A 167 8.03 -13.37 -16.19
N PRO A 168 7.10 -14.10 -16.85
CA PRO A 168 7.13 -14.30 -18.30
C PRO A 168 7.14 -13.00 -19.13
N TRP A 169 6.55 -11.92 -18.60
CA TRP A 169 6.54 -10.61 -19.24
C TRP A 169 7.91 -9.93 -19.22
N ALA A 170 8.64 -10.06 -18.10
CA ALA A 170 9.87 -9.30 -17.86
C ALA A 170 11.16 -10.08 -18.13
N SER A 171 11.08 -11.38 -18.49
CA SER A 171 12.20 -12.33 -18.50
C SER A 171 13.41 -11.94 -19.38
N SER A 172 13.37 -10.84 -20.11
CA SER A 172 14.53 -10.23 -20.79
C SER A 172 14.65 -8.71 -20.53
N HIS A 173 13.59 -8.05 -20.05
CA HIS A 173 13.50 -6.60 -19.98
C HIS A 173 14.47 -5.99 -18.96
N TYR A 174 14.70 -6.66 -17.83
CA TYR A 174 15.63 -6.20 -16.78
C TYR A 174 16.93 -7.02 -16.67
N GLY A 175 17.23 -7.88 -17.65
CA GLY A 175 18.40 -8.76 -17.62
C GLY A 175 18.46 -9.62 -16.35
N TYR A 176 17.32 -10.17 -15.91
CA TYR A 176 17.18 -10.92 -14.65
C TYR A 176 17.63 -10.14 -13.39
N GLY A 177 17.47 -8.81 -13.42
CA GLY A 177 17.80 -7.92 -12.30
C GLY A 177 19.13 -7.19 -12.46
N THR A 178 19.97 -7.56 -13.43
CA THR A 178 21.27 -6.88 -13.66
C THR A 178 21.12 -5.41 -14.04
N HIS A 179 19.98 -5.02 -14.62
CA HIS A 179 19.68 -3.63 -14.96
C HIS A 179 18.74 -2.95 -13.95
N TRP A 180 18.36 -3.64 -12.88
CA TRP A 180 17.47 -3.09 -11.87
C TRP A 180 18.24 -2.22 -10.87
N SER A 181 17.78 -1.00 -10.70
CA SER A 181 18.35 -0.10 -9.70
C SER A 181 17.68 -0.26 -8.34
N SER A 182 18.45 -0.46 -7.27
CA SER A 182 17.98 -0.40 -5.88
C SER A 182 18.16 0.98 -5.23
N ARG A 183 18.67 1.98 -5.97
CA ARG A 183 18.85 3.34 -5.45
C ARG A 183 17.55 3.91 -4.84
N PRO A 184 17.63 4.79 -3.83
CA PRO A 184 16.48 5.49 -3.29
C PRO A 184 15.61 6.12 -4.40
N TYR A 185 14.32 6.20 -4.16
CA TYR A 185 13.40 6.87 -5.08
C TYR A 185 13.26 8.35 -4.71
N GLU A 186 12.85 9.14 -5.69
CA GLU A 186 12.50 10.55 -5.52
C GLU A 186 10.98 10.67 -5.54
N VAL A 187 10.44 11.61 -4.77
CA VAL A 187 9.01 11.93 -4.78
C VAL A 187 8.81 13.11 -5.73
N ILE A 188 8.06 12.88 -6.80
CA ILE A 188 7.90 13.83 -7.91
C ILE A 188 6.42 13.95 -8.23
N GLU A 189 5.93 15.18 -8.27
CA GLU A 189 4.56 15.53 -8.63
C GLU A 189 4.35 15.43 -10.15
N ALA A 190 3.21 14.87 -10.57
CA ALA A 190 2.76 14.92 -11.95
C ALA A 190 1.80 16.11 -12.16
N PRO A 191 1.67 16.65 -13.39
CA PRO A 191 0.71 17.72 -13.67
C PRO A 191 -0.72 17.35 -13.26
N ALA A 192 -1.49 18.32 -12.75
CA ALA A 192 -2.88 18.13 -12.33
C ALA A 192 -3.77 17.46 -13.40
N SER A 193 -3.53 17.77 -14.68
CA SER A 193 -4.27 17.19 -15.80
C SER A 193 -4.08 15.67 -15.94
N ALA A 194 -2.93 15.12 -15.51
CA ALA A 194 -2.69 13.67 -15.50
C ALA A 194 -3.61 12.94 -14.51
N TRP A 195 -4.09 13.67 -13.50
CA TRP A 195 -5.02 13.21 -12.48
C TRP A 195 -6.50 13.51 -12.81
N GLY A 196 -6.78 14.10 -13.98
CA GLY A 196 -8.15 14.51 -14.36
C GLY A 196 -8.64 15.77 -13.64
N ARG A 197 -7.72 16.62 -13.19
CA ARG A 197 -8.00 17.90 -12.53
C ARG A 197 -7.69 19.09 -13.42
#